data_AF-A0A524PF43-F1
#
_entry.id   AF-A0A524PF43-F1
#
_cell.length_a   1.000
_cell.length_b   1.000
_cell.length_c   1.000
_cell.angle_alpha   90.00
_cell.angle_beta   90.00
_cell.angle_gamma   90.00
#
_symmetry.space_group_name_H-M   'P 1'
#
loop_
_entity.id
_entity.type
_entity.pdbx_description
1 polymer ?
#
loop_
_entity_poly.entity_id
_entity_poly.type
_entity_poly.pdbx_seq_one_letter_code
_entity_poly.pdbx_strand_id
1 'polypeptide(L)'
;MTRRNAPPRIRVPDMQGESVKNAMKRTRIQHFLLPTLLALSLALPILPGATILAAEPTSTWTEAGTPTEKDLVILPGSDIIDFAVAGPYGDTLYAIGLWYDECLEEDDYQYWSDEENVQNDRLVPRLWKSSDQGVTWKDLTSNAQDASGMPSGEEFVFFSAVAAAPDDADFVVVAGYDDNWNTIVIGSTDGGDTFAIAGCGAIPGEVLCLAVSSGSDGVRQVAAGTKDVDDGGRVWRLEVGSFWQGYWVDTSDYAGWLAMPRWSGKNDISAVTSLAFSPNYDYDETIVGVALGLGYDPTLDSSDSSPPGYDRGFYPAFYYFAGNWSDVNAWNGAGDFPGFPGMF
;
A
#
# COMPACT_ATOMS: atom_id res chain seq x y z
N MET A 1 41.79 7.65 -49.60
CA MET A 1 41.75 6.19 -49.42
C MET A 1 41.63 5.88 -47.95
N THR A 2 40.39 5.82 -47.45
CA THR A 2 40.05 5.68 -46.02
C THR A 2 39.53 4.26 -45.78
N ARG A 3 40.23 3.49 -44.95
CA ARG A 3 39.86 2.11 -44.58
C ARG A 3 38.67 2.15 -43.62
N ARG A 4 37.61 1.42 -43.97
CA ARG A 4 36.44 1.15 -43.12
C ARG A 4 36.82 0.10 -42.06
N ASN A 5 36.61 0.41 -40.79
CA ASN A 5 36.66 -0.56 -39.70
C ASN A 5 35.33 -1.34 -39.66
N ALA A 6 35.42 -2.67 -39.63
CA ALA A 6 34.29 -3.56 -39.40
C ALA A 6 34.08 -3.77 -37.89
N PRO A 7 32.83 -3.95 -37.42
CA PRO A 7 32.54 -4.19 -36.00
C PRO A 7 32.88 -5.62 -35.55
N PRO A 8 33.07 -5.85 -34.24
CA PRO A 8 33.48 -7.14 -33.70
C PRO A 8 32.35 -8.18 -33.75
N ARG A 9 32.70 -9.43 -34.09
CA ARG A 9 31.82 -10.61 -34.03
C ARG A 9 31.88 -11.25 -32.66
N ILE A 10 30.74 -11.32 -31.97
CA ILE A 10 30.55 -12.15 -30.77
C ILE A 10 30.33 -13.60 -31.23
N ARG A 11 31.10 -14.55 -30.67
CA ARG A 11 30.90 -16.00 -30.86
C ARG A 11 29.93 -16.50 -29.79
N VAL A 12 28.83 -17.11 -30.21
CA VAL A 12 27.94 -17.91 -29.36
C VAL A 12 28.43 -19.36 -29.39
N PRO A 13 28.54 -20.07 -28.24
CA PRO A 13 28.82 -21.50 -28.24
C PRO A 13 27.63 -22.30 -28.78
N ASP A 14 27.96 -23.22 -29.68
CA ASP A 14 27.09 -24.19 -30.32
C ASP A 14 26.69 -25.26 -29.28
N MET A 15 25.44 -25.25 -28.81
CA MET A 15 24.87 -26.36 -28.04
C MET A 15 24.21 -27.33 -29.00
N GLN A 16 25.02 -28.26 -29.52
CA GLN A 16 24.55 -29.45 -30.21
C GLN A 16 23.79 -30.35 -29.23
N GLY A 17 22.61 -30.77 -29.67
CA GLY A 17 21.72 -31.60 -28.88
C GLY A 17 22.11 -33.07 -28.80
N GLU A 18 21.61 -33.72 -27.76
CA GLU A 18 21.33 -35.15 -27.80
C GLU A 18 19.93 -35.40 -27.22
N SER A 19 19.06 -35.85 -28.11
CA SER A 19 17.82 -36.55 -27.80
C SER A 19 18.10 -38.04 -27.97
N VAL A 20 17.98 -38.85 -26.92
CA VAL A 20 17.69 -40.28 -27.09
C VAL A 20 16.79 -40.79 -25.96
N LYS A 21 15.62 -41.28 -26.39
CA LYS A 21 14.60 -42.02 -25.65
C LYS A 21 15.06 -43.47 -25.36
N ASN A 22 14.33 -44.12 -24.45
CA ASN A 22 14.25 -45.57 -24.16
C ASN A 22 15.23 -46.04 -23.05
N ALA A 23 14.92 -46.95 -22.13
CA ALA A 23 13.86 -47.96 -22.09
C ALA A 23 13.57 -48.44 -20.66
N MET A 24 12.32 -48.87 -20.45
CA MET A 24 11.86 -49.79 -19.38
C MET A 24 12.84 -50.94 -19.08
N LYS A 25 12.91 -51.37 -17.81
CA LYS A 25 12.48 -52.72 -17.41
C LYS A 25 12.42 -52.93 -15.89
N ARG A 26 11.25 -53.46 -15.47
CA ARG A 26 10.91 -54.07 -14.19
C ARG A 26 11.92 -55.14 -13.74
N THR A 27 12.11 -55.28 -12.43
CA THR A 27 12.12 -56.62 -11.78
C THR A 27 11.53 -56.53 -10.37
N ARG A 28 10.43 -57.27 -10.14
CA ARG A 28 9.88 -57.62 -8.82
C ARG A 28 10.74 -58.72 -8.20
N ILE A 29 10.97 -58.70 -6.89
CA ILE A 29 10.95 -59.93 -6.07
C ILE A 29 10.28 -59.63 -4.72
N GLN A 30 9.26 -60.43 -4.42
CA GLN A 30 8.47 -60.49 -3.19
C GLN A 30 9.22 -61.26 -2.10
N HIS A 31 9.02 -60.91 -0.83
CA HIS A 31 9.09 -61.87 0.29
C HIS A 31 7.87 -61.68 1.23
N PHE A 32 7.31 -62.85 1.59
CA PHE A 32 6.20 -63.23 2.48
C PHE A 32 6.01 -62.39 3.76
N LEU A 33 4.78 -61.96 4.15
CA LEU A 33 3.74 -62.62 5.00
C LEU A 33 4.34 -63.13 6.34
N LEU A 34 3.91 -62.80 7.58
CA LEU A 34 2.60 -62.52 8.24
C LEU A 34 2.92 -62.21 9.76
N PRO A 35 1.97 -62.12 10.74
CA PRO A 35 0.90 -61.16 11.10
C PRO A 35 1.12 -60.46 12.49
N THR A 36 0.07 -59.78 13.01
CA THR A 36 -0.16 -59.24 14.38
C THR A 36 0.44 -57.85 14.65
N LEU A 37 -0.25 -56.83 15.18
CA LEU A 37 -1.51 -56.67 15.92
C LEU A 37 -2.35 -55.54 15.31
N LEU A 38 -3.67 -55.71 15.26
CA LEU A 38 -4.63 -54.64 15.06
C LEU A 38 -5.31 -54.33 16.40
N ALA A 39 -5.26 -53.05 16.77
CA ALA A 39 -6.23 -52.32 17.59
C ALA A 39 -6.47 -52.77 19.04
N LEU A 40 -5.65 -52.25 19.96
CA LEU A 40 -6.16 -51.68 21.21
C LEU A 40 -5.13 -50.72 21.84
N SER A 41 -5.23 -49.42 21.54
CA SER A 41 -4.85 -48.36 22.48
C SER A 41 -5.39 -47.01 21.98
N LEU A 42 -6.58 -46.66 22.47
CA LEU A 42 -6.97 -45.27 22.64
C LEU A 42 -5.99 -44.63 23.63
N ALA A 43 -5.06 -43.82 23.13
CA ALA A 43 -4.36 -42.79 23.87
C ALA A 43 -3.64 -41.90 22.85
N LEU A 44 -4.40 -41.08 22.13
CA LEU A 44 -3.83 -39.88 21.52
C LEU A 44 -3.39 -38.98 22.69
N PRO A 45 -2.13 -38.54 22.77
CA PRO A 45 -1.83 -37.40 23.61
C PRO A 45 -2.66 -36.24 23.06
N ILE A 46 -3.58 -35.74 23.90
CA ILE A 46 -4.17 -34.43 23.73
C ILE A 46 -2.97 -33.48 23.67
N LEU A 47 -2.56 -33.11 22.46
CA LEU A 47 -1.74 -31.92 22.28
C LEU A 47 -2.54 -30.82 22.97
N PRO A 48 -1.98 -30.10 23.96
CA PRO A 48 -2.64 -28.90 24.43
C PRO A 48 -2.85 -28.06 23.18
N GLY A 49 -4.11 -27.86 22.82
CA GLY A 49 -4.48 -26.91 21.78
C GLY A 49 -3.73 -25.64 22.10
N ALA A 50 -3.12 -25.03 21.07
CA ALA A 50 -2.58 -23.70 21.20
C ALA A 50 -3.67 -22.87 21.90
N THR A 51 -3.42 -22.55 23.17
CA THR A 51 -4.15 -21.50 23.84
C THR A 51 -3.76 -20.28 23.04
N ILE A 52 -4.61 -19.93 22.06
CA ILE A 52 -4.81 -18.54 21.70
C ILE A 52 -5.10 -17.89 23.04
N LEU A 53 -4.08 -17.24 23.61
CA LEU A 53 -4.29 -16.36 24.73
C LEU A 53 -5.29 -15.35 24.17
N ALA A 54 -6.55 -15.47 24.61
CA ALA A 54 -7.47 -14.36 24.56
C ALA A 54 -6.70 -13.20 25.20
N ALA A 55 -6.30 -12.25 24.35
CA ALA A 55 -5.55 -11.08 24.74
C ALA A 55 -6.21 -10.47 25.98
N GLU A 56 -5.36 -10.10 26.93
CA GLU A 56 -5.62 -9.37 28.16
C GLU A 56 -7.00 -8.66 28.20
N PRO A 57 -7.85 -8.88 29.22
CA PRO A 57 -9.17 -8.24 29.34
C PRO A 57 -9.12 -6.74 29.63
N THR A 58 -7.94 -6.12 29.52
CA THR A 58 -7.74 -4.68 29.66
C THR A 58 -7.06 -4.18 28.39
N SER A 59 -7.87 -3.71 27.44
CA SER A 59 -7.43 -2.76 26.41
C SER A 59 -7.07 -1.43 27.08
N THR A 60 -5.99 -1.44 27.87
CA THR A 60 -5.46 -0.25 28.53
C THR A 60 -4.22 0.18 27.80
N TRP A 61 -4.19 1.44 27.37
CA TRP A 61 -2.98 2.09 26.91
C TRP A 61 -1.92 2.02 28.00
N THR A 62 -0.75 1.49 27.67
CA THR A 62 0.44 1.60 28.51
C THR A 62 1.20 2.85 28.10
N GLU A 63 1.74 3.59 29.07
CA GLU A 63 2.69 4.66 28.76
C GLU A 63 3.89 4.06 28.04
N ALA A 64 4.16 4.55 26.83
CA ALA A 64 5.41 4.29 26.11
C ALA A 64 6.38 5.44 26.37
N GLY A 65 7.68 5.15 26.31
CA GLY A 65 8.68 6.23 26.30
C GLY A 65 8.44 7.11 25.08
N THR A 66 8.20 8.40 25.28
CA THR A 66 8.11 9.36 24.18
C THR A 66 9.53 9.72 23.71
N PRO A 67 9.72 10.01 22.41
CA PRO A 67 10.98 10.54 21.90
C PRO A 67 11.48 11.69 22.77
N THR A 68 12.78 11.73 23.03
CA THR A 68 13.38 12.83 23.79
C THR A 68 13.99 13.84 22.83
N GLU A 69 13.97 15.12 23.20
CA GLU A 69 14.64 16.20 22.48
C GLU A 69 16.15 15.97 22.27
N LYS A 70 16.75 14.96 22.91
CA LYS A 70 18.18 14.66 22.82
C LYS A 70 18.58 14.01 21.50
N ASP A 71 17.68 13.24 20.91
CA ASP A 71 17.96 12.51 19.67
C ASP A 71 17.66 13.38 18.44
N LEU A 72 16.92 14.48 18.63
CA LEU A 72 16.61 15.52 17.63
C LEU A 72 15.93 15.00 16.34
N VAL A 73 15.31 13.82 16.36
CA VAL A 73 14.75 13.20 15.14
C VAL A 73 13.31 13.63 14.87
N ILE A 74 12.47 13.68 15.91
CA ILE A 74 11.14 14.31 15.86
C ILE A 74 11.20 15.49 16.82
N LEU A 75 11.23 16.70 16.28
CA LEU A 75 11.41 17.92 17.06
C LEU A 75 10.07 18.52 17.50
N PRO A 76 10.06 19.34 18.56
CA PRO A 76 8.94 20.22 18.82
C PRO A 76 8.63 21.07 17.57
N GLY A 77 7.39 21.02 17.09
CA GLY A 77 6.99 21.67 15.84
C GLY A 77 7.01 20.77 14.61
N SER A 78 7.42 19.51 14.74
CA SER A 78 7.10 18.48 13.74
C SER A 78 5.60 18.15 13.79
N ASP A 79 5.01 17.95 12.62
CA ASP A 79 3.63 17.47 12.47
C ASP A 79 3.64 16.11 11.79
N ILE A 80 2.83 15.17 12.27
CA ILE A 80 2.72 13.82 11.70
C ILE A 80 1.45 13.78 10.85
N ILE A 81 1.62 13.56 9.57
CA ILE A 81 0.54 13.51 8.58
C ILE A 81 -0.07 12.11 8.55
N ASP A 82 0.76 11.08 8.47
CA ASP A 82 0.36 9.69 8.36
C ASP A 82 1.42 8.76 8.97
N PHE A 83 1.02 7.55 9.35
CA PHE A 83 1.91 6.53 9.88
C PHE A 83 1.44 5.11 9.58
N ALA A 84 2.39 4.18 9.47
CA ALA A 84 2.13 2.77 9.22
C ALA A 84 2.86 1.89 10.24
N VAL A 85 2.17 0.85 10.70
CA VAL A 85 2.74 -0.21 11.53
C VAL A 85 3.19 -1.35 10.62
N ALA A 86 4.41 -1.84 10.83
CA ALA A 86 5.03 -2.85 9.97
C ALA A 86 5.43 -4.11 10.73
N GLY A 87 5.40 -5.23 10.01
CA GLY A 87 5.86 -6.53 10.49
C GLY A 87 4.89 -7.22 11.45
N PRO A 88 5.11 -8.53 11.69
CA PRO A 88 4.14 -9.40 12.36
C PRO A 88 3.95 -9.10 13.85
N TYR A 89 4.84 -8.31 14.44
CA TYR A 89 4.80 -7.94 15.86
C TYR A 89 4.38 -6.48 16.07
N GLY A 90 4.34 -5.67 15.01
CA GLY A 90 3.99 -4.25 15.08
C GLY A 90 4.98 -3.37 15.84
N ASP A 91 6.23 -3.83 15.99
CA ASP A 91 7.29 -3.07 16.69
C ASP A 91 7.91 -1.97 15.80
N THR A 92 7.78 -2.11 14.48
CA THR A 92 8.30 -1.14 13.52
C THR A 92 7.20 -0.17 13.11
N LEU A 93 7.52 1.13 13.15
CA LEU A 93 6.64 2.20 12.70
C LEU A 93 7.34 2.98 11.60
N TYR A 94 6.59 3.37 10.57
CA TYR A 94 6.98 4.41 9.63
C TYR A 94 6.05 5.59 9.81
N ALA A 95 6.57 6.80 9.74
CA ALA A 95 5.76 8.01 9.84
C ALA A 95 6.22 9.02 8.79
N ILE A 96 5.27 9.72 8.21
CA ILE A 96 5.54 10.87 7.36
C ILE A 96 4.98 12.14 8.01
N GLY A 97 5.58 13.26 7.69
CA GLY A 97 5.18 14.52 8.29
C GLY A 97 5.95 15.71 7.75
N LEU A 98 5.78 16.82 8.45
CA LEU A 98 6.49 18.05 8.19
C LEU A 98 7.39 18.38 9.38
N TRP A 99 8.53 18.97 9.10
CA TRP A 99 9.40 19.54 10.11
C TRP A 99 9.73 20.98 9.77
N TYR A 100 9.46 21.88 10.71
CA TYR A 100 9.88 23.28 10.64
C TYR A 100 11.38 23.44 10.82
N ASP A 101 12.08 23.84 9.76
CA ASP A 101 13.51 24.16 9.78
C ASP A 101 13.73 25.68 9.88
N GLU A 102 14.00 26.16 11.10
CA GLU A 102 14.28 27.58 11.35
C GLU A 102 15.58 28.07 10.71
N CYS A 103 16.47 27.17 10.27
CA CYS A 103 17.73 27.52 9.62
C CYS A 103 17.54 27.80 8.12
N LEU A 104 16.36 27.51 7.56
CA LEU A 104 16.03 27.87 6.19
C LEU A 104 15.74 29.38 6.10
N GLU A 105 16.46 30.06 5.22
CA GLU A 105 16.21 31.46 4.89
C GLU A 105 14.83 31.58 4.21
N GLU A 106 14.05 32.62 4.52
CA GLU A 106 12.68 32.80 3.96
C GLU A 106 12.69 32.92 2.42
N ASP A 107 13.83 33.33 1.86
CA ASP A 107 14.01 33.50 0.42
C ASP A 107 14.77 32.32 -0.24
N ASP A 108 15.22 31.33 0.54
CA ASP A 108 15.78 30.10 -0.02
C ASP A 108 14.60 29.24 -0.45
N TYR A 109 14.10 29.55 -1.65
CA TYR A 109 12.98 28.87 -2.29
C TYR A 109 13.31 27.38 -2.43
N GLN A 110 12.98 26.62 -1.40
CA GLN A 110 12.97 25.18 -1.45
C GLN A 110 11.53 24.76 -1.69
N TYR A 111 11.35 23.84 -2.62
CA TYR A 111 10.10 23.54 -3.31
C TYR A 111 8.96 22.98 -2.43
N TRP A 112 9.11 23.00 -1.11
CA TRP A 112 8.26 22.29 -0.15
C TRP A 112 6.90 22.96 0.15
N SER A 113 6.73 24.25 -0.19
CA SER A 113 5.46 24.97 0.03
C SER A 113 4.60 24.96 -1.24
N ASP A 114 3.44 24.34 -1.16
CA ASP A 114 2.49 24.20 -2.28
C ASP A 114 1.25 25.11 -2.14
N GLU A 115 1.21 25.95 -1.10
CA GLU A 115 0.12 26.86 -0.71
C GLU A 115 -1.21 26.17 -0.30
N GLU A 116 -1.37 24.87 -0.54
CA GLU A 116 -2.54 24.08 -0.16
C GLU A 116 -2.26 23.28 1.12
N ASN A 117 -1.33 22.33 1.05
CA ASN A 117 -0.98 21.40 2.12
C ASN A 117 0.17 21.92 2.99
N VAL A 118 1.10 22.69 2.41
CA VAL A 118 2.23 23.30 3.10
C VAL A 118 2.22 24.80 2.84
N GLN A 119 1.84 25.57 3.86
CA GLN A 119 1.68 27.03 3.78
C GLN A 119 2.90 27.83 4.25
N ASN A 120 3.98 27.13 4.66
CA ASN A 120 5.19 27.75 5.14
C ASN A 120 6.39 27.08 4.46
N ASP A 121 7.18 27.92 3.79
CA ASP A 121 8.44 27.62 3.08
C ASP A 121 9.52 26.97 3.95
N ARG A 122 9.41 27.06 5.28
CA ARG A 122 10.30 26.37 6.22
C ARG A 122 9.81 24.99 6.65
N LEU A 123 8.64 24.53 6.21
CA LEU A 123 8.16 23.18 6.49
C LEU A 123 8.71 22.22 5.44
N VAL A 124 9.55 21.28 5.88
CA VAL A 124 10.20 20.30 5.01
C VAL A 124 9.53 18.93 5.21
N PRO A 125 9.20 18.18 4.15
CA PRO A 125 8.68 16.83 4.27
C PRO A 125 9.71 15.91 4.89
N ARG A 126 9.25 15.03 5.79
CA ARG A 126 10.08 14.05 6.48
C ARG A 126 9.47 12.67 6.44
N LEU A 127 10.34 11.67 6.35
CA LEU A 127 10.03 10.26 6.51
C LEU A 127 10.87 9.72 7.67
N TRP A 128 10.22 9.11 8.65
CA TRP A 128 10.89 8.52 9.80
C TRP A 128 10.56 7.03 9.95
N LYS A 129 11.49 6.29 10.56
CA LYS A 129 11.29 4.91 11.00
C LYS A 129 11.62 4.75 12.46
N SER A 130 10.79 4.03 13.20
CA SER A 130 11.10 3.45 14.49
C SER A 130 11.14 1.93 14.40
N SER A 131 11.96 1.28 15.22
CA SER A 131 12.03 -0.19 15.33
C SER A 131 11.86 -0.67 16.76
N ASP A 132 11.32 0.20 17.62
CA ASP A 132 11.16 -0.01 19.06
C ASP A 132 9.85 0.62 19.56
N GLN A 133 8.77 0.45 18.79
CA GLN A 133 7.41 0.91 19.14
C GLN A 133 7.31 2.44 19.31
N GLY A 134 8.12 3.19 18.58
CA GLY A 134 8.12 4.66 18.58
C GLY A 134 8.98 5.30 19.66
N VAL A 135 9.84 4.53 20.35
CA VAL A 135 10.73 5.06 21.39
C VAL A 135 11.88 5.86 20.79
N THR A 136 12.54 5.32 19.75
CA THR A 136 13.57 6.00 18.97
C THR A 136 13.19 6.02 17.49
N TRP A 137 13.71 7.02 16.78
CA TRP A 137 13.41 7.24 15.37
C TRP A 137 14.70 7.46 14.57
N LYS A 138 14.67 7.09 13.28
CA LYS A 138 15.68 7.39 12.27
C LYS A 138 15.02 8.21 11.17
N ASP A 139 15.65 9.31 10.78
CA ASP A 139 15.25 10.06 9.58
C ASP A 139 15.71 9.31 8.33
N LEU A 140 14.76 9.03 7.43
CA LEU A 140 14.94 8.33 6.16
C LEU A 140 14.74 9.26 4.96
N THR A 141 14.54 10.56 5.18
CA THR A 141 14.16 11.53 4.14
C THR A 141 15.18 11.55 3.00
N SER A 142 16.48 11.60 3.30
CA SER A 142 17.51 11.58 2.24
C SER A 142 17.45 10.31 1.39
N ASN A 143 17.19 9.14 2.01
CA ASN A 143 17.08 7.87 1.29
C ASN A 143 15.86 7.84 0.37
N ALA A 144 14.76 8.46 0.80
CA ALA A 144 13.54 8.60 0.00
C ALA A 144 13.72 9.59 -1.17
N GLN A 145 14.39 10.73 -0.94
CA GLN A 145 14.72 11.71 -1.98
C GLN A 145 15.73 11.14 -3.01
N ASP A 146 16.62 10.25 -2.57
CA ASP A 146 17.59 9.57 -3.44
C ASP A 146 17.05 8.27 -4.08
N ALA A 147 15.72 8.10 -4.15
CA ALA A 147 15.13 6.86 -4.65
C ALA A 147 15.58 6.53 -6.09
N SER A 148 15.95 5.26 -6.31
CA SER A 148 16.36 4.78 -7.62
C SER A 148 15.22 4.90 -8.65
N GLY A 149 15.53 5.50 -9.80
CA GLY A 149 14.57 5.68 -10.88
C GLY A 149 13.80 7.00 -10.82
N MET A 150 14.01 7.83 -9.80
CA MET A 150 13.47 9.19 -9.75
C MET A 150 14.00 10.00 -10.95
N PRO A 151 13.14 10.78 -11.65
CA PRO A 151 13.61 11.61 -12.76
C PRO A 151 14.59 12.68 -12.28
N SER A 152 15.52 13.07 -13.15
CA SER A 152 16.58 14.01 -12.78
C SER A 152 16.01 15.38 -12.44
N GLY A 153 16.25 15.83 -11.21
CA GLY A 153 15.82 17.13 -10.73
C GLY A 153 14.44 17.13 -10.06
N GLU A 154 13.79 15.97 -9.95
CA GLU A 154 12.58 15.80 -9.17
C GLU A 154 12.92 15.44 -7.72
N GLU A 155 12.12 15.91 -6.79
CA GLU A 155 12.17 15.60 -5.36
C GLU A 155 10.75 15.61 -4.78
N PHE A 156 10.51 14.90 -3.68
CA PHE A 156 9.23 14.89 -2.99
C PHE A 156 8.98 16.20 -2.26
N VAL A 157 8.16 17.10 -2.81
CA VAL A 157 7.82 18.34 -2.12
C VAL A 157 6.93 18.12 -0.90
N PHE A 158 6.17 17.03 -0.93
CA PHE A 158 5.27 16.59 0.13
C PHE A 158 5.14 15.07 0.13
N PHE A 159 5.08 14.46 1.32
CA PHE A 159 4.66 13.07 1.47
C PHE A 159 3.18 13.04 1.86
N SER A 160 2.36 12.28 1.13
CA SER A 160 0.91 12.29 1.28
C SER A 160 0.34 11.00 1.88
N ALA A 161 1.06 9.87 1.78
CA ALA A 161 0.63 8.62 2.38
C ALA A 161 1.81 7.67 2.63
N VAL A 162 1.71 6.83 3.66
CA VAL A 162 2.65 5.74 3.93
C VAL A 162 1.91 4.46 4.27
N ALA A 163 2.39 3.33 3.74
CA ALA A 163 1.89 2.01 4.09
C ALA A 163 3.02 1.01 4.21
N ALA A 164 2.89 0.05 5.12
CA ALA A 164 3.88 -0.99 5.33
C ALA A 164 3.23 -2.38 5.39
N ALA A 165 4.00 -3.41 5.11
CA ALA A 165 3.49 -4.77 5.13
C ALA A 165 3.22 -5.25 6.56
N PRO A 166 2.08 -5.92 6.81
CA PRO A 166 1.74 -6.43 8.15
C PRO A 166 2.60 -7.64 8.59
N ASP A 167 3.31 -8.28 7.67
CA ASP A 167 4.10 -9.50 7.88
C ASP A 167 5.59 -9.30 7.59
N ASP A 168 6.00 -8.11 7.16
CA ASP A 168 7.39 -7.76 6.87
C ASP A 168 7.70 -6.33 7.34
N ALA A 169 8.57 -6.21 8.35
CA ALA A 169 8.93 -4.93 8.95
C ALA A 169 9.77 -4.04 8.02
N ASP A 170 10.38 -4.62 6.97
CA ASP A 170 11.28 -3.91 6.06
C ASP A 170 10.60 -3.50 4.75
N PHE A 171 9.34 -3.93 4.54
CA PHE A 171 8.57 -3.56 3.36
C PHE A 171 7.70 -2.33 3.64
N VAL A 172 8.03 -1.21 2.99
CA VAL A 172 7.31 0.07 3.12
C VAL A 172 7.14 0.72 1.75
N VAL A 173 6.01 1.39 1.56
CA VAL A 173 5.68 2.21 0.39
C VAL A 173 5.30 3.60 0.88
N VAL A 174 5.79 4.62 0.18
CA VAL A 174 5.54 6.03 0.47
C VAL A 174 5.07 6.71 -0.81
N ALA A 175 4.02 7.51 -0.72
CA ALA A 175 3.53 8.36 -1.80
C ALA A 175 3.63 9.84 -1.42
N GLY A 176 3.59 10.67 -2.44
CA GLY A 176 3.71 12.12 -2.36
C GLY A 176 3.72 12.70 -3.77
N TYR A 177 4.18 13.93 -3.92
CA TYR A 177 4.30 14.59 -5.22
C TYR A 177 5.52 15.51 -5.29
N ASP A 178 5.88 15.89 -6.51
CA ASP A 178 6.93 16.88 -6.82
C ASP A 178 6.37 18.31 -6.95
N ASP A 179 7.25 19.28 -7.26
CA ASP A 179 6.90 20.70 -7.44
C ASP A 179 5.97 20.97 -8.64
N ASN A 180 5.84 19.99 -9.53
CA ASN A 180 4.95 19.98 -10.67
C ASN A 180 3.64 19.26 -10.39
N TRP A 181 3.39 18.85 -9.13
CA TRP A 181 2.23 18.10 -8.67
C TRP A 181 2.10 16.72 -9.31
N ASN A 182 3.19 16.16 -9.84
CA ASN A 182 3.17 14.78 -10.31
C ASN A 182 3.26 13.84 -9.11
N THR A 183 2.35 12.88 -9.04
CA THR A 183 2.45 11.82 -8.02
C THR A 183 3.73 11.01 -8.19
N ILE A 184 4.44 10.84 -7.09
CA ILE A 184 5.57 9.95 -6.94
C ILE A 184 5.20 8.88 -5.91
N VAL A 185 5.47 7.61 -6.23
CA VAL A 185 5.38 6.51 -5.27
C VAL A 185 6.71 5.78 -5.25
N ILE A 186 7.28 5.61 -4.07
CA ILE A 186 8.52 4.87 -3.85
C ILE A 186 8.29 3.72 -2.88
N GLY A 187 9.14 2.71 -2.96
CA GLY A 187 9.10 1.60 -2.04
C GLY A 187 10.49 1.11 -1.62
N SER A 188 10.54 0.52 -0.44
CA SER A 188 11.72 -0.12 0.13
C SER A 188 11.37 -1.54 0.59
N THR A 189 12.31 -2.45 0.41
CA THR A 189 12.25 -3.84 0.91
C THR A 189 13.37 -4.14 1.91
N ASP A 190 14.10 -3.11 2.34
CA ASP A 190 15.22 -3.15 3.28
C ASP A 190 15.03 -2.16 4.44
N GLY A 191 13.77 -1.80 4.70
CA GLY A 191 13.41 -1.02 5.86
C GLY A 191 13.82 0.45 5.76
N GLY A 192 13.88 0.97 4.53
CA GLY A 192 14.19 2.36 4.20
C GLY A 192 15.66 2.68 4.05
N ASP A 193 16.54 1.67 4.02
CA ASP A 193 17.96 1.89 3.71
C ASP A 193 18.15 2.25 2.23
N THR A 194 17.35 1.67 1.33
CA THR A 194 17.25 2.08 -0.07
C THR A 194 15.80 2.15 -0.53
N PHE A 195 15.52 3.10 -1.42
CA PHE A 195 14.23 3.25 -2.08
C PHE A 195 14.37 3.16 -3.59
N ALA A 196 13.29 2.77 -4.25
CA ALA A 196 13.13 2.85 -5.70
C ALA A 196 11.71 3.27 -6.06
N ILE A 197 11.53 3.88 -7.22
CA ILE A 197 10.20 4.20 -7.76
C ILE A 197 9.38 2.90 -7.86
N ALA A 198 8.19 2.94 -7.26
CA ALA A 198 7.26 1.84 -7.21
C ALA A 198 6.37 1.84 -8.44
N GLY A 199 6.56 0.84 -9.30
CA GLY A 199 5.78 0.65 -10.51
C GLY A 199 6.14 1.58 -11.66
N CYS A 200 5.56 1.28 -12.82
CA CYS A 200 5.62 2.06 -14.04
C CYS A 200 4.25 2.67 -14.34
N GLY A 201 4.26 3.81 -15.04
CA GLY A 201 3.07 4.58 -15.33
C GLY A 201 2.83 5.67 -14.30
N ALA A 202 2.09 6.71 -14.70
CA ALA A 202 1.69 7.77 -13.78
C ALA A 202 0.36 7.40 -13.12
N ILE A 203 0.24 7.75 -11.84
CA ILE A 203 -1.04 7.81 -11.14
C ILE A 203 -1.51 9.28 -11.22
N PRO A 204 -2.59 9.59 -11.95
CA PRO A 204 -3.20 10.92 -11.93
C PRO A 204 -3.77 11.29 -10.56
N GLY A 205 -3.74 12.58 -10.28
CA GLY A 205 -4.23 13.16 -9.04
C GLY A 205 -3.25 13.00 -7.87
N GLU A 206 -3.78 13.23 -6.67
CA GLU A 206 -3.08 13.16 -5.39
C GLU A 206 -3.40 11.82 -4.71
N VAL A 207 -2.37 11.10 -4.23
CA VAL A 207 -2.54 9.89 -3.43
C VAL A 207 -2.88 10.27 -1.99
N LEU A 208 -4.08 9.93 -1.53
CA LEU A 208 -4.55 10.25 -0.18
C LEU A 208 -4.37 9.11 0.81
N CYS A 209 -4.26 7.88 0.33
CA CYS A 209 -4.03 6.72 1.18
C CYS A 209 -3.32 5.61 0.42
N LEU A 210 -2.51 4.84 1.13
CA LEU A 210 -1.89 3.61 0.64
C LEU A 210 -2.31 2.42 1.50
N ALA A 211 -2.23 1.23 0.93
CA ALA A 211 -2.31 -0.01 1.66
C ALA A 211 -1.35 -1.05 1.05
N VAL A 212 -0.86 -1.97 1.87
CA VAL A 212 0.01 -3.07 1.45
C VAL A 212 -0.55 -4.38 1.99
N SER A 213 -0.62 -5.40 1.14
CA SER A 213 -1.07 -6.73 1.52
C SER A 213 -0.02 -7.51 2.30
N SER A 214 -0.45 -8.58 3.00
CA SER A 214 0.48 -9.65 3.37
C SER A 214 1.08 -10.32 2.12
N GLY A 215 2.24 -10.95 2.27
CA GLY A 215 2.97 -11.57 1.18
C GLY A 215 2.35 -12.91 0.85
N SER A 216 2.03 -13.15 -0.41
CA SER A 216 1.56 -14.44 -0.90
C SER A 216 2.37 -14.84 -2.12
N ASP A 217 2.89 -16.07 -2.14
CA ASP A 217 3.72 -16.59 -3.24
C ASP A 217 4.89 -15.68 -3.69
N GLY A 218 5.46 -14.91 -2.77
CA GLY A 218 6.58 -14.00 -3.02
C GLY A 218 6.19 -12.70 -3.73
N VAL A 219 4.89 -12.41 -3.83
CA VAL A 219 4.35 -11.13 -4.30
C VAL A 219 3.51 -10.46 -3.21
N ARG A 220 3.37 -9.15 -3.34
CA ARG A 220 2.52 -8.28 -2.55
C ARG A 220 1.70 -7.42 -3.48
N GLN A 221 0.53 -7.03 -3.02
CA GLN A 221 -0.25 -5.99 -3.66
C GLN A 221 -0.09 -4.70 -2.87
N VAL A 222 0.03 -3.61 -3.61
CA VAL A 222 -0.04 -2.25 -3.12
C VAL A 222 -1.28 -1.62 -3.73
N ALA A 223 -2.07 -0.93 -2.91
CA ALA A 223 -3.23 -0.18 -3.36
C ALA A 223 -3.06 1.30 -3.01
N ALA A 224 -3.38 2.19 -3.95
CA ALA A 224 -3.37 3.63 -3.74
C ALA A 224 -4.76 4.21 -4.00
N GLY A 225 -5.27 4.98 -3.04
CA GLY A 225 -6.51 5.74 -3.16
C GLY A 225 -6.20 7.17 -3.52
N THR A 226 -6.85 7.72 -4.55
CA THR A 226 -6.56 9.07 -5.04
C THR A 226 -7.75 10.02 -4.93
N LYS A 227 -7.44 11.31 -5.05
CA LYS A 227 -8.34 12.41 -5.42
C LYS A 227 -7.81 13.02 -6.71
N ASP A 228 -8.70 13.24 -7.66
CA ASP A 228 -8.42 13.94 -8.90
C ASP A 228 -9.60 14.86 -9.21
N VAL A 229 -9.35 16.13 -9.53
CA VAL A 229 -10.41 17.12 -9.75
C VAL A 229 -11.12 16.93 -11.09
N ASP A 230 -10.43 16.38 -12.08
CA ASP A 230 -10.93 16.20 -13.44
C ASP A 230 -11.55 14.81 -13.61
N ASP A 231 -10.90 13.79 -13.04
CA ASP A 231 -11.30 12.39 -13.19
C ASP A 231 -11.98 11.81 -11.94
N GLY A 232 -11.90 12.45 -10.78
CA GLY A 232 -12.44 11.93 -9.52
C GLY A 232 -11.56 10.87 -8.87
N GLY A 233 -11.95 10.42 -7.68
CA GLY A 233 -11.19 9.44 -6.90
C GLY A 233 -11.13 8.06 -7.52
N ARG A 234 -9.99 7.38 -7.35
CA ARG A 234 -9.70 6.05 -7.92
C ARG A 234 -8.99 5.15 -6.91
N VAL A 235 -9.08 3.84 -7.16
CA VAL A 235 -8.16 2.86 -6.59
C VAL A 235 -7.21 2.39 -7.67
N TRP A 236 -5.93 2.50 -7.39
CA TRP A 236 -4.85 2.01 -8.23
C TRP A 236 -4.22 0.79 -7.56
N ARG A 237 -3.91 -0.22 -8.37
CA ARG A 237 -3.28 -1.45 -7.91
C ARG A 237 -1.88 -1.57 -8.51
N LEU A 238 -0.92 -1.99 -7.70
CA LEU A 238 0.40 -2.41 -8.15
C LEU A 238 0.74 -3.77 -7.52
N GLU A 239 1.11 -4.75 -8.35
CA GLU A 239 1.69 -6.01 -7.89
C GLU A 239 3.22 -5.89 -7.88
N VAL A 240 3.84 -6.26 -6.75
CA VAL A 240 5.28 -6.16 -6.54
C VAL A 240 5.83 -7.43 -5.92
N GLY A 241 6.99 -7.87 -6.40
CA GLY A 241 7.74 -8.98 -5.80
C GLY A 241 9.04 -8.46 -5.20
N SER A 242 10.16 -9.12 -5.50
CA SER A 242 11.50 -8.65 -5.11
C SER A 242 11.97 -7.39 -5.86
N PHE A 243 11.21 -6.92 -6.85
CA PHE A 243 11.53 -5.74 -7.65
C PHE A 243 10.28 -4.86 -7.81
N TRP A 244 10.51 -3.55 -7.92
CA TRP A 244 9.47 -2.51 -8.06
C TRP A 244 8.97 -2.28 -9.50
N GLN A 245 9.19 -3.22 -10.43
CA GLN A 245 8.98 -3.02 -11.88
C GLN A 245 7.54 -3.34 -12.38
N GLY A 246 6.54 -3.36 -11.49
CA GLY A 246 5.14 -3.57 -11.89
C GLY A 246 4.56 -2.40 -12.68
N TYR A 247 3.27 -2.46 -13.03
CA TYR A 247 2.53 -1.32 -13.59
C TYR A 247 1.35 -0.98 -12.71
N TRP A 248 1.09 0.32 -12.51
CA TRP A 248 -0.13 0.76 -11.85
C TRP A 248 -1.35 0.51 -12.74
N VAL A 249 -2.38 -0.10 -12.17
CA VAL A 249 -3.63 -0.45 -12.85
C VAL A 249 -4.79 0.27 -12.18
N ASP A 250 -5.51 1.10 -12.95
CA ASP A 250 -6.78 1.70 -12.52
C ASP A 250 -7.86 0.61 -12.41
N THR A 251 -8.47 0.48 -11.23
CA THR A 251 -9.53 -0.52 -10.99
C THR A 251 -10.93 0.02 -11.29
N SER A 252 -11.07 1.27 -11.73
CA SER A 252 -12.38 1.92 -11.88
C SER A 252 -13.26 1.36 -13.00
N ASP A 253 -12.68 0.58 -13.91
CA ASP A 253 -13.43 -0.17 -14.93
C ASP A 253 -13.86 -1.57 -14.47
N TYR A 254 -13.50 -1.97 -13.24
CA TYR A 254 -13.85 -3.29 -12.74
C TYR A 254 -15.35 -3.34 -12.43
N ALA A 255 -15.95 -4.50 -12.70
CA ALA A 255 -17.39 -4.61 -12.60
C ALA A 255 -17.85 -4.41 -11.15
N GLY A 256 -18.79 -3.47 -10.99
CA GLY A 256 -19.39 -3.07 -9.72
C GLY A 256 -18.65 -1.97 -8.95
N TRP A 257 -17.52 -1.45 -9.46
CA TRP A 257 -16.93 -0.20 -8.95
C TRP A 257 -17.96 0.95 -8.89
N LEU A 258 -18.77 1.10 -9.95
CA LEU A 258 -19.86 2.09 -10.04
C LEU A 258 -21.22 1.57 -9.54
N ALA A 259 -21.30 0.41 -8.86
CA ALA A 259 -22.58 -0.15 -8.41
C ALA A 259 -23.17 0.57 -7.17
N MET A 260 -22.65 1.74 -6.82
CA MET A 260 -23.21 2.54 -5.74
C MET A 260 -24.47 3.30 -6.18
N PRO A 261 -25.47 3.45 -5.30
CA PRO A 261 -26.68 4.20 -5.62
C PRO A 261 -26.33 5.64 -6.04
N ARG A 262 -26.77 6.01 -7.26
CA ARG A 262 -26.68 7.36 -7.85
C ARG A 262 -25.33 7.79 -8.43
N TRP A 263 -24.35 6.91 -8.50
CA TRP A 263 -23.16 7.16 -9.32
C TRP A 263 -23.46 6.73 -10.76
N SER A 264 -23.45 7.71 -11.65
CA SER A 264 -23.66 7.57 -13.09
C SER A 264 -22.36 7.63 -13.89
N GLY A 265 -21.28 8.12 -13.28
CA GLY A 265 -19.94 8.16 -13.85
C GLY A 265 -18.84 8.08 -12.79
N LYS A 266 -17.61 7.82 -13.24
CA LYS A 266 -16.45 7.70 -12.34
C LYS A 266 -16.14 9.00 -11.57
N ASN A 267 -16.55 10.14 -12.11
CA ASN A 267 -16.34 11.45 -11.52
C ASN A 267 -17.30 11.76 -10.36
N ASP A 268 -18.28 10.89 -10.09
CA ASP A 268 -19.18 11.01 -8.94
C ASP A 268 -18.48 10.63 -7.61
N ILE A 269 -17.32 9.98 -7.72
CA ILE A 269 -16.39 9.71 -6.60
C ILE A 269 -15.44 10.89 -6.53
N SER A 270 -15.47 11.66 -5.45
CA SER A 270 -14.57 12.80 -5.26
C SER A 270 -13.18 12.35 -4.81
N ALA A 271 -13.11 11.34 -3.93
CA ALA A 271 -11.85 10.87 -3.37
C ALA A 271 -11.97 9.44 -2.83
N VAL A 272 -10.87 8.70 -2.82
CA VAL A 272 -10.71 7.48 -2.01
C VAL A 272 -9.80 7.81 -0.84
N THR A 273 -10.31 7.73 0.38
CA THR A 273 -9.65 8.26 1.58
C THR A 273 -9.08 7.20 2.50
N SER A 274 -9.45 5.93 2.31
CA SER A 274 -8.91 4.82 3.10
C SER A 274 -9.00 3.51 2.34
N LEU A 275 -7.98 2.67 2.53
CA LEU A 275 -7.85 1.34 1.95
C LEU A 275 -7.26 0.39 2.99
N ALA A 276 -7.77 -0.83 3.05
CA ALA A 276 -7.21 -1.88 3.90
C ALA A 276 -7.39 -3.26 3.27
N PHE A 277 -6.28 -3.97 3.13
CA PHE A 277 -6.29 -5.38 2.74
C PHE A 277 -6.86 -6.25 3.88
N SER A 278 -7.48 -7.36 3.51
CA SER A 278 -7.84 -8.40 4.47
C SER A 278 -6.59 -8.89 5.22
N PRO A 279 -6.68 -9.15 6.54
CA PRO A 279 -5.62 -9.84 7.27
C PRO A 279 -5.31 -11.24 6.72
N ASN A 280 -6.26 -11.87 6.00
CA ASN A 280 -6.09 -13.18 5.34
C ASN A 280 -6.01 -13.03 3.81
N TYR A 281 -5.32 -11.97 3.37
CA TYR A 281 -5.23 -11.62 1.95
C TYR A 281 -4.73 -12.77 1.06
N ASP A 282 -3.81 -13.57 1.58
CA ASP A 282 -3.26 -14.75 0.92
C ASP A 282 -4.31 -15.82 0.59
N TYR A 283 -5.46 -15.79 1.26
CA TYR A 283 -6.57 -16.71 1.03
C TYR A 283 -7.76 -16.06 0.32
N ASP A 284 -8.17 -14.86 0.75
CA ASP A 284 -9.40 -14.23 0.28
C ASP A 284 -9.19 -13.16 -0.78
N GLU A 285 -7.95 -12.70 -1.00
CA GLU A 285 -7.60 -11.63 -1.94
C GLU A 285 -8.52 -10.40 -1.85
N THR A 286 -8.98 -10.02 -0.65
CA THR A 286 -10.00 -8.99 -0.44
C THR A 286 -9.39 -7.67 0.05
N ILE A 287 -10.01 -6.56 -0.36
CA ILE A 287 -9.76 -5.20 0.12
C ILE A 287 -11.07 -4.52 0.47
N VAL A 288 -11.03 -3.67 1.48
CA VAL A 288 -12.10 -2.72 1.80
C VAL A 288 -11.56 -1.30 1.69
N GLY A 289 -12.44 -0.34 1.46
CA GLY A 289 -12.06 1.06 1.43
C GLY A 289 -13.21 2.00 1.70
N VAL A 290 -12.86 3.29 1.82
CA VAL A 290 -13.80 4.39 2.02
C VAL A 290 -13.63 5.38 0.88
N ALA A 291 -14.76 5.73 0.25
CA ALA A 291 -14.84 6.74 -0.79
C ALA A 291 -15.67 7.94 -0.30
N LEU A 292 -15.26 9.13 -0.70
CA LEU A 292 -16.04 10.35 -0.57
C LEU A 292 -16.77 10.61 -1.89
N GLY A 293 -18.06 10.89 -1.84
CA GLY A 293 -18.86 11.28 -2.98
C GLY A 293 -20.10 12.07 -2.58
N LEU A 294 -21.06 12.19 -3.49
CA LEU A 294 -22.32 12.88 -3.24
C LEU A 294 -23.42 11.93 -2.75
N GLY A 295 -23.88 12.15 -1.52
CA GLY A 295 -25.12 11.62 -0.98
C GLY A 295 -26.33 12.41 -1.43
N TYR A 296 -27.51 11.80 -1.32
CA TYR A 296 -28.78 12.50 -1.51
C TYR A 296 -29.83 12.07 -0.51
N ASP A 297 -30.48 13.05 0.10
CA ASP A 297 -31.63 12.88 0.99
C ASP A 297 -32.85 13.63 0.41
N PRO A 298 -33.94 12.92 0.04
CA PRO A 298 -35.14 13.56 -0.49
C PRO A 298 -35.80 14.53 0.50
N THR A 299 -35.56 14.39 1.80
CA THR A 299 -36.07 15.32 2.82
C THR A 299 -35.33 16.66 2.76
N LEU A 300 -34.03 16.65 2.45
CA LEU A 300 -33.24 17.86 2.21
C LEU A 300 -33.59 18.54 0.90
N ASP A 301 -33.98 17.78 -0.13
CA ASP A 301 -34.42 18.35 -1.41
C ASP A 301 -35.69 19.20 -1.26
N SER A 302 -36.61 18.72 -0.41
CA SER A 302 -37.83 19.45 -0.06
C SER A 302 -37.62 20.62 0.91
N SER A 303 -36.42 20.79 1.48
CA SER A 303 -36.09 21.84 2.44
C SER A 303 -35.58 23.10 1.73
N ASP A 304 -35.86 24.29 2.26
CA ASP A 304 -35.32 25.55 1.73
C ASP A 304 -33.84 25.78 2.10
N SER A 305 -33.19 24.79 2.72
CA SER A 305 -31.80 24.83 3.15
C SER A 305 -30.99 23.73 2.46
N SER A 306 -30.24 24.10 1.42
CA SER A 306 -29.16 23.24 0.91
C SER A 306 -27.88 23.47 1.74
N PRO A 307 -27.05 22.44 1.94
CA PRO A 307 -25.67 22.63 2.36
C PRO A 307 -24.97 23.61 1.40
N PRO A 308 -24.14 24.55 1.91
CA PRO A 308 -23.38 25.45 1.06
C PRO A 308 -22.52 24.67 0.05
N GLY A 309 -22.60 25.03 -1.23
CA GLY A 309 -21.80 24.41 -2.29
C GLY A 309 -22.44 23.17 -2.96
N TYR A 310 -23.63 22.74 -2.55
CA TYR A 310 -24.31 21.57 -3.13
C TYR A 310 -25.73 21.90 -3.60
N ASP A 311 -26.17 21.19 -4.64
CA ASP A 311 -27.56 21.25 -5.11
C ASP A 311 -28.54 20.75 -4.03
N ARG A 312 -29.82 21.14 -4.14
CA ARG A 312 -30.86 20.71 -3.18
C ARG A 312 -30.90 19.19 -3.06
N GLY A 313 -30.96 18.72 -1.82
CA GLY A 313 -30.96 17.30 -1.49
C GLY A 313 -29.57 16.66 -1.44
N PHE A 314 -28.53 17.28 -1.99
CA PHE A 314 -27.19 16.70 -2.04
C PHE A 314 -26.32 17.15 -0.86
N TYR A 315 -25.44 16.24 -0.41
CA TYR A 315 -24.48 16.47 0.66
C TYR A 315 -23.25 15.58 0.48
N PRO A 316 -22.07 15.95 1.02
CA PRO A 316 -20.90 15.07 0.99
C PRO A 316 -21.15 13.84 1.86
N ALA A 317 -20.90 12.65 1.33
CA ALA A 317 -21.13 11.39 2.02
C ALA A 317 -19.94 10.45 1.87
N PHE A 318 -19.69 9.66 2.92
CA PHE A 318 -18.72 8.58 2.91
C PHE A 318 -19.41 7.25 2.58
N TYR A 319 -18.75 6.46 1.75
CA TYR A 319 -19.24 5.17 1.30
C TYR A 319 -18.19 4.11 1.52
N TYR A 320 -18.62 2.98 2.10
CA TYR A 320 -17.78 1.79 2.16
C TYR A 320 -17.87 1.03 0.84
N PHE A 321 -16.72 0.62 0.33
CA PHE A 321 -16.60 -0.31 -0.78
C PHE A 321 -15.71 -1.49 -0.42
N ALA A 322 -15.82 -2.55 -1.22
CA ALA A 322 -15.04 -3.76 -1.08
C ALA A 322 -14.75 -4.31 -2.48
N GLY A 323 -13.57 -4.88 -2.64
CA GLY A 323 -13.08 -5.47 -3.87
C GLY A 323 -12.40 -6.79 -3.60
N ASN A 324 -12.34 -7.62 -4.63
CA ASN A 324 -11.56 -8.85 -4.63
C ASN A 324 -10.66 -8.87 -5.87
N TRP A 325 -9.40 -9.26 -5.74
CA TRP A 325 -8.47 -9.29 -6.87
C TRP A 325 -8.45 -10.62 -7.64
N SER A 326 -8.95 -11.72 -7.06
CA SER A 326 -9.07 -13.03 -7.73
C SER A 326 -10.23 -13.06 -8.73
N ASP A 327 -11.27 -12.25 -8.48
CA ASP A 327 -12.46 -12.13 -9.32
C ASP A 327 -12.70 -10.66 -9.67
N VAL A 328 -12.36 -10.29 -10.91
CA VAL A 328 -12.59 -8.95 -11.48
C VAL A 328 -14.07 -8.51 -11.44
N ASN A 329 -15.00 -9.39 -11.07
CA ASN A 329 -16.43 -9.11 -10.90
C ASN A 329 -16.86 -8.82 -9.46
N ALA A 330 -15.96 -8.86 -8.48
CA ALA A 330 -16.32 -8.80 -7.06
C ALA A 330 -16.02 -7.43 -6.41
N TRP A 331 -16.08 -6.34 -7.19
CA TRP A 331 -16.15 -5.00 -6.62
C TRP A 331 -17.59 -4.63 -6.37
N ASN A 332 -17.96 -4.40 -5.12
CA ASN A 332 -19.33 -4.11 -4.69
C ASN A 332 -20.44 -5.03 -5.24
N GLY A 333 -20.10 -6.25 -5.65
CA GLY A 333 -21.08 -7.33 -5.83
C GLY A 333 -21.70 -7.71 -4.48
N ALA A 334 -22.76 -8.52 -4.47
CA ALA A 334 -23.31 -9.07 -3.22
C ALA A 334 -22.30 -10.01 -2.55
N GLY A 335 -21.28 -9.45 -1.89
CA GLY A 335 -20.30 -10.16 -1.07
C GLY A 335 -20.89 -10.62 0.26
N ASP A 336 -22.19 -10.93 0.28
CA ASP A 336 -22.99 -11.32 1.45
C ASP A 336 -22.95 -10.35 2.65
N PHE A 337 -22.51 -9.09 2.47
CA PHE A 337 -22.64 -8.05 3.48
C PHE A 337 -24.06 -7.45 3.47
N PRO A 338 -24.88 -7.62 4.52
CA PRO A 338 -26.21 -7.01 4.57
C PRO A 338 -26.08 -5.49 4.61
N GLY A 339 -26.72 -4.77 3.68
CA GLY A 339 -26.71 -3.30 3.64
C GLY A 339 -25.57 -2.68 2.83
N PHE A 340 -24.99 -3.42 1.88
CA PHE A 340 -23.84 -3.01 1.09
C PHE A 340 -24.21 -2.60 -0.35
N PRO A 341 -23.60 -1.54 -0.94
CA PRO A 341 -22.73 -0.56 -0.27
C PRO A 341 -23.51 0.23 0.79
N GLY A 342 -22.88 0.41 1.95
CA GLY A 342 -23.50 1.01 3.13
C GLY A 342 -23.16 2.49 3.24
N MET A 343 -24.19 3.31 3.41
CA MET A 343 -24.08 4.72 3.80
C MET A 343 -24.38 4.79 5.31
N PHE A 344 -23.50 5.40 6.10
CA PHE A 344 -23.66 5.54 7.56
C PHE A 344 -23.82 7.00 7.98
#